data_AF-A0AAD1BB49-F1
#
_entry.id   AF-A0AAD1BB49-F1
#
_cell.length_a   1.000
_cell.length_b   1.000
_cell.length_c   1.000
_cell.angle_alpha   90.00
_cell.angle_beta   90.00
_cell.angle_gamma   90.00
#
_symmetry.space_group_name_H-M   'P 1'
#
loop_
_entity.id
_entity.type
_entity.pdbx_description
1 polymer ?
#
loop_
_entity_poly.entity_id
_entity_poly.type
_entity_poly.pdbx_seq_one_letter_code
_entity_poly.pdbx_strand_id
1 'polypeptide(L)'
;MAKNTMNRLEKSLRGINEWASGSSFPTTDFEDYLEGQGDIRAAVDGIFGVFALGMQEVQKSLLVAGTGQWALANRHMAYGFARMIYAEVIDINSVKVSKLETSGNLDSATRLMLGAIATGRPELVMPFHEAVFGGIEEGYGIHDGHKLPLGTTLRYSAFGLSIIGDWLDQPLDLEKHALPRDLAWGQLVANWRTPDPDVLLPALLLACDTHVERIALTERELDSGNFEFGSEFEAVHPTEILAVLRLRDLLGLPNPKEIDHPLMKTPYAAITCLPGAVTERDELLEQFLAVVRQRDPQVLPHGL
;
A
#
# COMPACT_ATOMS: atom_id res chain seq x y z
N MET A 1 -27.34 -8.90 6.50
CA MET A 1 -26.11 -8.09 6.60
C MET A 1 -25.59 -7.65 5.22
N ALA A 2 -25.57 -8.53 4.20
CA ALA A 2 -25.15 -8.23 2.82
C ALA A 2 -25.66 -6.91 2.17
N LYS A 3 -26.88 -6.45 2.49
CA LYS A 3 -27.48 -5.23 1.90
C LYS A 3 -26.81 -3.93 2.37
N ASN A 4 -26.22 -3.91 3.56
CA ASN A 4 -25.49 -2.73 4.07
C ASN A 4 -24.04 -2.71 3.56
N THR A 5 -23.43 -3.87 3.33
CA THR A 5 -22.06 -4.03 2.82
C THR A 5 -21.96 -3.49 1.38
N MET A 6 -22.83 -3.91 0.46
CA MET A 6 -22.84 -3.35 -0.92
C MET A 6 -22.98 -1.82 -0.96
N ASN A 7 -23.72 -1.22 -0.02
CA ASN A 7 -23.96 0.22 0.01
C ASN A 7 -22.67 1.03 0.27
N ARG A 8 -21.71 0.49 1.04
CA ARG A 8 -20.43 1.17 1.29
C ARG A 8 -19.62 1.30 0.01
N LEU A 9 -19.40 0.19 -0.69
CA LEU A 9 -18.70 0.17 -1.98
C LEU A 9 -19.39 1.06 -3.03
N GLU A 10 -20.71 0.99 -3.16
CA GLU A 10 -21.48 1.83 -4.10
C GLU A 10 -21.35 3.33 -3.83
N LYS A 11 -21.18 3.74 -2.56
CA LYS A 11 -20.94 5.14 -2.21
C LYS A 11 -19.54 5.57 -2.64
N SER A 12 -18.51 4.79 -2.31
CA SER A 12 -17.12 5.10 -2.71
C SER A 12 -16.97 5.11 -4.23
N LEU A 13 -17.58 4.17 -4.94
CA LEU A 13 -17.60 4.13 -6.42
C LEU A 13 -18.24 5.37 -7.06
N ARG A 14 -19.18 6.05 -6.38
CA ARG A 14 -19.76 7.31 -6.88
C ARG A 14 -18.85 8.51 -6.65
N GLY A 15 -18.08 8.51 -5.56
CA GLY A 15 -17.14 9.58 -5.21
C GLY A 15 -15.78 9.50 -5.91
N ILE A 16 -15.38 8.32 -6.39
CA ILE A 16 -14.02 8.06 -6.89
C ILE A 16 -13.54 9.03 -7.97
N ASN A 17 -14.40 9.42 -8.93
CA ASN A 17 -14.00 10.34 -10.00
C ASN A 17 -13.81 11.77 -9.48
N GLU A 18 -14.63 12.20 -8.53
CA GLU A 18 -14.48 13.50 -7.88
C GLU A 18 -13.21 13.52 -7.03
N TRP A 19 -13.00 12.48 -6.22
CA TRP A 19 -11.79 12.29 -5.43
C TRP A 19 -10.53 12.29 -6.30
N ALA A 20 -10.54 11.53 -7.41
CA ALA A 20 -9.38 11.41 -8.28
C ALA A 20 -9.12 12.66 -9.13
N SER A 21 -10.14 13.48 -9.41
CA SER A 21 -9.97 14.74 -10.13
C SER A 21 -9.65 15.92 -9.20
N GLY A 22 -9.84 15.76 -7.89
CA GLY A 22 -9.91 16.85 -6.92
C GLY A 22 -8.57 17.33 -6.37
N SER A 23 -7.44 16.72 -6.71
CA SER A 23 -6.15 17.08 -6.12
C SER A 23 -5.13 17.50 -7.17
N SER A 24 -4.68 18.75 -7.06
CA SER A 24 -3.40 19.17 -7.61
C SER A 24 -2.47 19.35 -6.42
N PHE A 25 -1.31 18.70 -6.47
CA PHE A 25 -0.28 18.86 -5.46
C PHE A 25 0.85 19.72 -6.05
N PRO A 26 1.13 20.89 -5.46
CA PRO A 26 2.32 21.67 -5.79
C PRO A 26 3.59 20.83 -5.67
N THR A 27 4.63 21.19 -6.42
CA THR A 27 5.91 20.46 -6.49
C THR A 27 7.07 21.23 -5.90
N THR A 28 6.82 22.31 -5.16
CA THR A 28 7.85 23.26 -4.73
C THR A 28 8.95 22.60 -3.89
N ASP A 29 8.61 21.82 -2.86
CA ASP A 29 9.64 21.18 -2.02
C ASP A 29 10.45 20.13 -2.80
N PHE A 30 9.80 19.42 -3.72
CA PHE A 30 10.45 18.50 -4.65
C PHE A 30 11.42 19.22 -5.59
N GLU A 31 10.99 20.30 -6.23
CA GLU A 31 11.78 21.10 -7.17
C GLU A 31 12.96 21.78 -6.46
N ASP A 32 12.72 22.40 -5.31
CA ASP A 32 13.75 23.01 -4.47
C ASP A 32 14.85 21.98 -4.14
N TYR A 33 14.46 20.76 -3.77
CA TYR A 33 15.41 19.67 -3.52
C TYR A 33 16.18 19.24 -4.76
N LEU A 34 15.56 19.17 -5.93
CA LEU A 34 16.29 18.87 -7.17
C LEU A 34 17.28 19.97 -7.56
N GLU A 35 17.00 21.23 -7.21
CA GLU A 35 17.86 22.39 -7.49
C GLU A 35 19.01 22.57 -6.48
N GLY A 36 19.17 21.64 -5.53
CA GLY A 36 20.21 21.75 -4.49
C GLY A 36 19.80 22.63 -3.31
N GLN A 37 18.55 23.09 -3.28
CA GLN A 37 17.94 23.79 -2.16
C GLN A 37 17.14 22.80 -1.31
N GLY A 38 16.46 23.25 -0.26
CA GLY A 38 15.58 22.42 0.56
C GLY A 38 16.26 21.27 1.32
N ASP A 39 15.44 20.57 2.11
CA ASP A 39 15.82 19.39 2.89
C ASP A 39 15.13 18.13 2.35
N ILE A 40 15.81 16.99 2.44
CA ILE A 40 15.30 15.71 1.91
C ILE A 40 13.95 15.35 2.53
N ARG A 41 13.74 15.65 3.81
CA ARG A 41 12.48 15.31 4.49
C ARG A 41 11.31 16.07 3.89
N ALA A 42 11.45 17.37 3.61
CA ALA A 42 10.40 18.14 2.93
C ALA A 42 10.15 17.63 1.49
N ALA A 43 11.20 17.15 0.81
CA ALA A 43 11.09 16.60 -0.53
C ALA A 43 10.36 15.24 -0.59
N VAL A 44 10.29 14.50 0.52
CA VAL A 44 9.60 13.20 0.59
C VAL A 44 8.29 13.23 1.38
N ASP A 45 8.28 13.88 2.55
CA ASP A 45 7.19 13.99 3.51
C ASP A 45 6.52 15.35 3.35
N GLY A 46 5.30 15.35 2.82
CA GLY A 46 4.52 16.58 2.66
C GLY A 46 3.50 16.53 1.55
N ILE A 47 2.63 17.55 1.54
CA ILE A 47 1.66 17.81 0.47
C ILE A 47 2.37 18.09 -0.87
N PHE A 48 3.68 18.37 -0.87
CA PHE A 48 4.43 18.82 -2.04
C PHE A 48 5.63 17.94 -2.42
N GLY A 49 5.77 16.77 -1.79
CA GLY A 49 6.90 15.87 -1.98
C GLY A 49 6.64 14.71 -2.95
N VAL A 50 7.59 13.78 -3.01
CA VAL A 50 7.53 12.54 -3.80
C VAL A 50 6.30 11.69 -3.46
N PHE A 51 5.89 11.66 -2.18
CA PHE A 51 4.68 10.94 -1.77
C PHE A 51 3.42 11.49 -2.45
N ALA A 52 3.24 12.81 -2.43
CA ALA A 52 2.12 13.48 -3.08
C ALA A 52 2.11 13.27 -4.60
N LEU A 53 3.29 13.29 -5.23
CA LEU A 53 3.47 12.93 -6.64
C LEU A 53 3.13 11.46 -6.92
N GLY A 54 3.32 10.56 -5.95
CA GLY A 54 2.83 9.18 -6.02
C GLY A 54 1.30 9.11 -5.98
N MET A 55 0.67 9.85 -5.06
CA MET A 55 -0.80 9.95 -4.98
C MET A 55 -1.43 10.51 -6.26
N GLN A 56 -0.77 11.46 -6.94
CA GLN A 56 -1.22 11.93 -8.26
C GLN A 56 -1.24 10.81 -9.31
N GLU A 57 -0.26 9.91 -9.30
CA GLU A 57 -0.25 8.77 -10.22
C GLU A 57 -1.36 7.78 -9.89
N VAL A 58 -1.65 7.55 -8.60
CA VAL A 58 -2.81 6.75 -8.18
C VAL A 58 -4.11 7.35 -8.73
N GLN A 59 -4.29 8.66 -8.62
CA GLN A 59 -5.46 9.36 -9.15
C GLN A 59 -5.59 9.22 -10.67
N LYS A 60 -4.50 9.43 -11.42
CA LYS A 60 -4.45 9.19 -12.86
C LYS A 60 -4.82 7.75 -13.20
N SER A 61 -4.29 6.78 -12.47
CA SER A 61 -4.60 5.36 -12.64
C SER A 61 -6.08 5.09 -12.53
N LEU A 62 -6.74 5.61 -11.49
CA LEU A 62 -8.17 5.39 -11.25
C LEU A 62 -9.03 6.02 -12.37
N LEU A 63 -8.70 7.24 -12.81
CA LEU A 63 -9.42 7.90 -13.91
C LEU A 63 -9.31 7.12 -15.21
N VAL A 64 -8.12 6.65 -15.59
CA VAL A 64 -7.93 5.91 -16.85
C VAL A 64 -8.47 4.48 -16.76
N ALA A 65 -8.44 3.84 -15.58
CA ALA A 65 -9.10 2.56 -15.31
C ALA A 65 -10.61 2.64 -15.59
N GLY A 66 -11.28 3.72 -15.20
CA GLY A 66 -12.70 3.95 -15.51
C GLY A 66 -13.02 3.99 -17.01
N THR A 67 -12.02 4.21 -17.87
CA THR A 67 -12.15 4.20 -19.34
C THR A 67 -11.71 2.88 -20.00
N GLY A 68 -11.27 1.89 -19.22
CA GLY A 68 -10.81 0.59 -19.71
C GLY A 68 -9.36 0.57 -20.22
N GLN A 69 -8.58 1.62 -19.99
CA GLN A 69 -7.17 1.72 -20.41
C GLN A 69 -6.23 1.03 -19.39
N TRP A 70 -6.35 -0.28 -19.24
CA TRP A 70 -5.70 -1.04 -18.15
C TRP A 70 -4.18 -0.99 -18.13
N ALA A 71 -3.53 -1.03 -19.30
CA ALA A 71 -2.07 -0.93 -19.36
C ALA A 71 -1.58 0.42 -18.80
N LEU A 72 -2.30 1.50 -19.14
CA LEU A 72 -2.00 2.84 -18.65
C LEU A 72 -2.31 2.97 -17.16
N ALA A 73 -3.43 2.40 -16.70
CA ALA A 73 -3.79 2.35 -15.28
C ALA A 73 -2.69 1.64 -14.47
N ASN A 74 -2.29 0.44 -14.89
CA ASN A 74 -1.25 -0.34 -14.23
C ASN A 74 0.08 0.41 -14.14
N ARG A 75 0.49 1.09 -15.21
CA ARG A 75 1.70 1.92 -15.20
C ARG A 75 1.60 3.04 -14.17
N HIS A 76 0.52 3.81 -14.19
CA HIS A 76 0.32 4.89 -13.22
C HIS A 76 0.26 4.36 -11.78
N MET A 77 -0.46 3.26 -11.52
CA MET A 77 -0.52 2.69 -10.18
C MET A 77 0.86 2.19 -9.70
N ALA A 78 1.63 1.52 -10.59
CA ALA A 78 2.97 1.07 -10.28
C ALA A 78 3.92 2.23 -9.95
N TYR A 79 3.84 3.34 -10.71
CA TYR A 79 4.61 4.56 -10.42
C TYR A 79 4.17 5.18 -9.08
N GLY A 80 2.87 5.23 -8.83
CA GLY A 80 2.30 5.73 -7.58
C GLY A 80 2.86 4.99 -6.36
N PHE A 81 2.73 3.66 -6.35
CA PHE A 81 3.27 2.84 -5.27
C PHE A 81 4.80 2.96 -5.15
N ALA A 82 5.53 2.94 -6.27
CA ALA A 82 6.99 3.07 -6.23
C ALA A 82 7.42 4.39 -5.57
N ARG A 83 6.86 5.53 -6.01
CA ARG A 83 7.17 6.85 -5.44
C ARG A 83 6.85 6.92 -3.96
N MET A 84 5.67 6.45 -3.54
CA MET A 84 5.28 6.45 -2.13
C MET A 84 6.18 5.54 -1.27
N ILE A 85 6.57 4.37 -1.77
CA ILE A 85 7.54 3.48 -1.08
C ILE A 85 8.86 4.20 -0.86
N TYR A 86 9.45 4.79 -1.91
CA TYR A 86 10.71 5.49 -1.76
C TYR A 86 10.61 6.67 -0.80
N ALA A 87 9.51 7.44 -0.87
CA ALA A 87 9.28 8.55 0.04
C ALA A 87 9.24 8.08 1.51
N GLU A 88 8.45 7.04 1.81
CA GLU A 88 8.31 6.48 3.16
C GLU A 88 9.61 5.89 3.68
N VAL A 89 10.35 5.12 2.87
CA VAL A 89 11.64 4.56 3.29
C VAL A 89 12.64 5.67 3.61
N ILE A 90 12.73 6.68 2.76
CA ILE A 90 13.64 7.80 2.96
C ILE A 90 13.26 8.56 4.23
N ASP A 91 11.97 8.79 4.47
CA ASP A 91 11.52 9.47 5.69
C ASP A 91 11.86 8.65 6.95
N ILE A 92 11.53 7.34 6.96
CA ILE A 92 11.90 6.41 8.04
C ILE A 92 13.40 6.45 8.34
N ASN A 93 14.23 6.36 7.30
CA ASN A 93 15.69 6.36 7.47
C ASN A 93 16.22 7.73 7.91
N SER A 94 15.59 8.83 7.49
CA SER A 94 15.99 10.20 7.85
C SER A 94 15.85 10.46 9.37
N VAL A 95 14.88 9.82 10.01
CA VAL A 95 14.61 9.99 11.45
C VAL A 95 15.33 8.99 12.36
N LYS A 96 16.13 8.07 11.80
CA LYS A 96 16.91 7.07 12.55
C LYS A 96 17.79 7.69 13.65
N VAL A 97 18.44 8.83 13.35
CA VAL A 97 19.36 9.50 14.28
C VAL A 97 18.60 10.24 15.39
N SER A 98 17.44 10.81 15.07
CA SER A 98 16.65 11.64 15.99
C SER A 98 15.68 10.83 16.86
N LYS A 99 15.47 9.54 16.52
CA LYS A 99 14.46 8.66 17.15
C LYS A 99 13.06 9.26 17.14
N LEU A 100 12.77 10.08 16.13
CA LEU A 100 11.45 10.61 15.89
C LEU A 100 10.61 9.57 15.14
N GLU A 101 9.29 9.70 15.26
CA GLU A 101 8.33 8.96 14.45
C GLU A 101 7.97 9.81 13.20
N THR A 102 7.63 9.16 12.08
CA THR A 102 7.12 9.85 10.89
C THR A 102 5.61 10.11 11.01
N SER A 103 5.04 10.79 10.02
CA SER A 103 3.58 10.91 9.88
C SER A 103 2.94 9.58 9.44
N GLY A 104 3.72 8.72 8.78
CA GLY A 104 3.34 7.40 8.30
C GLY A 104 3.14 6.40 9.45
N ASN A 105 2.21 5.48 9.24
CA ASN A 105 1.96 4.38 10.17
C ASN A 105 2.19 3.03 9.47
N LEU A 106 2.20 1.97 10.27
CA LEU A 106 2.45 0.63 9.77
C LEU A 106 1.42 0.18 8.72
N ASP A 107 0.18 0.69 8.75
CA ASP A 107 -0.84 0.34 7.76
C ASP A 107 -0.53 0.95 6.40
N SER A 108 -0.07 2.21 6.36
CA SER A 108 0.45 2.85 5.14
C SER A 108 1.56 2.01 4.52
N ALA A 109 2.62 1.73 5.30
CA ALA A 109 3.76 0.96 4.83
C ALA A 109 3.37 -0.44 4.33
N THR A 110 2.49 -1.13 5.08
CA THR A 110 1.98 -2.45 4.69
C THR A 110 1.20 -2.39 3.37
N ARG A 111 0.30 -1.41 3.21
CA ARG A 111 -0.50 -1.23 2.00
C ARG A 111 0.38 -0.95 0.80
N LEU A 112 1.41 -0.11 0.96
CA LEU A 112 2.35 0.22 -0.12
C LEU A 112 3.11 -1.02 -0.59
N MET A 113 3.61 -1.86 0.33
CA MET A 113 4.25 -3.13 -0.04
C MET A 113 3.28 -4.08 -0.77
N LEU A 114 2.05 -4.24 -0.28
CA LEU A 114 1.03 -5.03 -0.95
C LEU A 114 0.69 -4.44 -2.33
N GLY A 115 0.65 -3.12 -2.46
CA GLY A 115 0.42 -2.39 -3.69
C GLY A 115 1.51 -2.61 -4.74
N ALA A 116 2.77 -2.57 -4.32
CA ALA A 116 3.91 -2.91 -5.17
C ALA A 116 3.81 -4.36 -5.68
N ILE A 117 3.48 -5.32 -4.81
CA ILE A 117 3.23 -6.71 -5.21
C ILE A 117 2.08 -6.78 -6.24
N ALA A 118 0.94 -6.15 -5.93
CA ALA A 118 -0.26 -6.15 -6.77
C ALA A 118 0.01 -5.57 -8.16
N THR A 119 0.95 -4.63 -8.27
CA THR A 119 1.32 -3.94 -9.51
C THR A 119 2.63 -4.45 -10.13
N GLY A 120 3.05 -5.66 -9.78
CA GLY A 120 4.18 -6.32 -10.44
C GLY A 120 5.54 -5.69 -10.13
N ARG A 121 5.69 -5.07 -8.96
CA ARG A 121 6.93 -4.46 -8.45
C ARG A 121 7.45 -5.17 -7.17
N PRO A 122 7.50 -6.52 -7.10
CA PRO A 122 7.91 -7.22 -5.88
C PRO A 122 9.35 -6.90 -5.45
N GLU A 123 10.19 -6.43 -6.36
CA GLU A 123 11.57 -6.02 -6.06
C GLU A 123 11.66 -4.85 -5.07
N LEU A 124 10.59 -4.07 -4.92
CA LEU A 124 10.53 -2.96 -3.96
C LEU A 124 10.27 -3.41 -2.52
N VAL A 125 9.79 -4.64 -2.32
CA VAL A 125 9.22 -5.06 -1.04
C VAL A 125 10.29 -5.38 -0.01
N MET A 126 11.29 -6.19 -0.36
CA MET A 126 12.28 -6.65 0.62
C MET A 126 13.08 -5.48 1.25
N PRO A 127 13.62 -4.52 0.48
CA PRO A 127 14.33 -3.39 1.09
C PRO A 127 13.42 -2.49 1.94
N PHE A 128 12.15 -2.34 1.54
CA PHE A 128 11.19 -1.57 2.34
C PHE A 128 10.82 -2.31 3.63
N HIS A 129 10.58 -3.62 3.55
CA HIS A 129 10.34 -4.46 4.71
C HIS A 129 11.47 -4.36 5.74
N GLU A 130 12.73 -4.41 5.31
CA GLU A 130 13.89 -4.21 6.18
C GLU A 130 13.89 -2.83 6.86
N ALA A 131 13.58 -1.76 6.12
CA ALA A 131 13.51 -0.40 6.69
C ALA A 131 12.40 -0.28 7.74
N VAL A 132 11.21 -0.82 7.47
CA VAL A 132 10.06 -0.83 8.39
C VAL A 132 10.41 -1.58 9.67
N PHE A 133 10.96 -2.79 9.57
CA PHE A 133 11.33 -3.57 10.75
C PHE A 133 12.49 -2.97 11.53
N GLY A 134 13.49 -2.39 10.85
CA GLY A 134 14.55 -1.63 11.51
C GLY A 134 14.00 -0.47 12.34
N GLY A 135 13.01 0.25 11.80
CA GLY A 135 12.29 1.31 12.52
C GLY A 135 11.55 0.79 13.77
N ILE A 136 10.76 -0.29 13.61
CA ILE A 136 10.02 -0.91 14.72
C ILE A 136 10.97 -1.41 15.82
N GLU A 137 12.02 -2.14 15.47
CA GLU A 137 12.93 -2.77 16.43
C GLU A 137 13.81 -1.77 17.19
N GLU A 138 14.20 -0.67 16.54
CA GLU A 138 15.03 0.36 17.16
C GLU A 138 14.22 1.53 17.76
N GLY A 139 12.89 1.56 17.51
CA GLY A 139 11.94 2.52 18.06
C GLY A 139 12.00 3.91 17.40
N TYR A 140 12.09 3.96 16.07
CA TYR A 140 12.04 5.19 15.27
C TYR A 140 11.24 4.99 13.98
N GLY A 141 10.83 6.07 13.33
CA GLY A 141 10.35 6.08 11.95
C GLY A 141 8.98 5.42 11.71
N ILE A 142 8.58 4.47 12.53
CA ILE A 142 7.30 3.77 12.42
C ILE A 142 6.68 3.71 13.81
N HIS A 143 5.39 4.04 13.90
CA HIS A 143 4.64 3.87 15.14
C HIS A 143 4.55 2.40 15.54
N ASP A 144 5.05 2.11 16.74
CA ASP A 144 5.10 0.79 17.35
C ASP A 144 3.72 0.36 17.91
N GLY A 145 3.30 -0.87 17.57
CA GLY A 145 2.08 -1.51 18.06
C GLY A 145 2.03 -1.68 19.60
N HIS A 146 3.15 -1.55 20.31
CA HIS A 146 3.16 -1.58 21.78
C HIS A 146 2.46 -0.38 22.44
N LYS A 147 2.20 0.71 21.71
CA LYS A 147 1.49 1.90 22.21
C LYS A 147 0.35 2.29 21.30
N LEU A 148 -0.64 1.39 21.19
CA LEU A 148 -1.82 1.59 20.35
C LEU A 148 -2.54 2.91 20.68
N PRO A 149 -2.65 3.85 19.72
CA PRO A 149 -3.63 4.92 19.83
C PRO A 149 -5.04 4.31 19.96
N LEU A 150 -5.93 4.99 20.68
CA LEU A 150 -7.35 4.65 20.66
C LEU A 150 -7.84 4.72 19.21
N GLY A 151 -8.39 3.61 18.70
CA GLY A 151 -8.84 3.54 17.30
C GLY A 151 -7.81 3.00 16.32
N THR A 152 -7.05 1.95 16.67
CA THR A 152 -6.02 1.40 15.80
C THR A 152 -6.55 0.47 14.68
N THR A 153 -6.03 0.68 13.47
CA THR A 153 -6.26 -0.14 12.27
C THR A 153 -5.17 -1.21 12.07
N LEU A 154 -4.22 -1.35 13.02
CA LEU A 154 -3.04 -2.23 12.93
C LEU A 154 -3.32 -3.73 12.75
N ARG A 155 -4.59 -4.14 12.79
CA ARG A 155 -5.00 -5.48 12.34
C ARG A 155 -4.76 -5.69 10.84
N TYR A 156 -4.82 -4.62 10.02
CA TYR A 156 -4.46 -4.68 8.60
C TYR A 156 -2.95 -4.86 8.43
N SER A 157 -2.15 -4.09 9.15
CA SER A 157 -0.70 -4.29 9.25
C SER A 157 -0.33 -5.72 9.66
N ALA A 158 -0.90 -6.20 10.77
CA ALA A 158 -0.65 -7.55 11.29
C ALA A 158 -0.91 -8.62 10.23
N PHE A 159 -2.02 -8.49 9.51
CA PHE A 159 -2.38 -9.35 8.39
C PHE A 159 -1.37 -9.29 7.23
N GLY A 160 -1.15 -8.09 6.67
CA GLY A 160 -0.35 -7.93 5.46
C GLY A 160 1.11 -8.29 5.69
N LEU A 161 1.67 -7.87 6.82
CA LEU A 161 3.04 -8.22 7.22
C LEU A 161 3.21 -9.69 7.56
N SER A 162 2.16 -10.39 8.02
CA SER A 162 2.22 -11.85 8.17
C SER A 162 2.39 -12.54 6.82
N ILE A 163 1.66 -12.10 5.79
CA ILE A 163 1.79 -12.66 4.42
C ILE A 163 3.13 -12.29 3.80
N ILE A 164 3.55 -11.02 3.90
CA ILE A 164 4.81 -10.55 3.33
C ILE A 164 5.99 -11.25 4.02
N GLY A 165 6.00 -11.30 5.36
CA GLY A 165 7.04 -11.99 6.12
C GLY A 165 7.11 -13.48 5.79
N ASP A 166 5.97 -14.16 5.72
CA ASP A 166 5.93 -15.57 5.28
C ASP A 166 6.42 -15.75 3.83
N TRP A 167 6.14 -14.80 2.93
CA TRP A 167 6.68 -14.81 1.56
C TRP A 167 8.21 -14.65 1.51
N LEU A 168 8.75 -13.79 2.36
CA LEU A 168 10.19 -13.49 2.45
C LEU A 168 10.98 -14.48 3.31
N ASP A 169 10.37 -15.57 3.79
CA ASP A 169 10.95 -16.50 4.77
C ASP A 169 11.41 -15.81 6.08
N GLN A 170 10.74 -14.70 6.44
CA GLN A 170 10.94 -13.89 7.64
C GLN A 170 9.60 -13.70 8.37
N PRO A 171 9.04 -14.76 8.98
CA PRO A 171 7.70 -14.71 9.56
C PRO A 171 7.59 -13.68 10.69
N LEU A 172 6.49 -12.91 10.69
CA LEU A 172 6.20 -11.89 11.68
C LEU A 172 5.89 -12.49 13.06
N ASP A 173 6.61 -12.05 14.09
CA ASP A 173 6.29 -12.33 15.48
C ASP A 173 5.28 -11.30 16.03
N LEU A 174 4.00 -11.63 15.93
CA LEU A 174 2.91 -10.76 16.39
C LEU A 174 2.99 -10.45 17.89
N GLU A 175 3.48 -11.39 18.70
CA GLU A 175 3.57 -11.20 20.15
C GLU A 175 4.71 -10.25 20.51
N LYS A 176 5.87 -10.44 19.87
CA LYS A 176 7.03 -9.55 20.02
C LYS A 176 6.69 -8.09 19.72
N HIS A 177 5.79 -7.82 18.77
CA HIS A 177 5.43 -6.46 18.33
C HIS A 177 4.04 -5.98 18.83
N ALA A 178 3.39 -6.75 19.71
CA ALA A 178 2.03 -6.51 20.21
C ALA A 178 0.98 -6.19 19.12
N LEU A 179 1.11 -6.80 17.95
CA LEU A 179 0.21 -6.59 16.83
C LEU A 179 -1.07 -7.43 17.00
N PRO A 180 -2.27 -6.85 16.79
CA PRO A 180 -3.52 -7.54 17.04
C PRO A 180 -3.78 -8.61 15.99
N ARG A 181 -4.22 -9.80 16.43
CA ARG A 181 -4.78 -10.82 15.54
C ARG A 181 -6.19 -10.43 15.13
N ASP A 182 -6.55 -10.77 13.90
CA ASP A 182 -7.90 -10.57 13.39
C ASP A 182 -8.40 -11.82 12.69
N LEU A 183 -9.54 -12.34 13.17
CA LEU A 183 -10.17 -13.52 12.60
C LEU A 183 -10.64 -13.31 11.17
N ALA A 184 -11.04 -12.07 10.81
CA ALA A 184 -11.52 -11.74 9.48
C ALA A 184 -10.41 -11.92 8.43
N TRP A 185 -9.20 -11.43 8.73
CA TRP A 185 -8.03 -11.62 7.87
C TRP A 185 -7.33 -12.98 8.06
N GLY A 186 -7.49 -13.60 9.22
CA GLY A 186 -6.76 -14.81 9.60
C GLY A 186 -6.98 -16.01 8.67
N GLN A 187 -8.14 -16.11 8.02
CA GLN A 187 -8.39 -17.16 7.03
C GLN A 187 -7.53 -16.98 5.77
N LEU A 188 -7.33 -15.73 5.32
CA LEU A 188 -6.46 -15.46 4.19
C LEU A 188 -4.99 -15.74 4.56
N VAL A 189 -4.53 -15.30 5.73
CA VAL A 189 -3.18 -15.61 6.24
C VAL A 189 -2.94 -17.11 6.33
N ALA A 190 -3.91 -17.89 6.81
CA ALA A 190 -3.73 -19.34 6.97
C ALA A 190 -3.72 -20.11 5.63
N ASN A 191 -4.37 -19.58 4.60
CA ASN A 191 -4.62 -20.32 3.36
C ASN A 191 -3.93 -19.74 2.12
N TRP A 192 -3.27 -18.58 2.18
CA TRP A 192 -2.77 -17.91 0.97
C TRP A 192 -1.76 -18.74 0.15
N ARG A 193 -1.05 -19.69 0.76
CA ARG A 193 -0.13 -20.64 0.09
C ARG A 193 -0.76 -21.98 -0.29
N THR A 194 -2.04 -22.23 0.01
CA THR A 194 -2.66 -23.52 -0.30
C THR A 194 -2.53 -23.85 -1.79
N PRO A 195 -2.13 -25.07 -2.18
CA PRO A 195 -2.04 -25.45 -3.59
C PRO A 195 -3.42 -25.63 -4.24
N ASP A 196 -4.46 -25.82 -3.45
CA ASP A 196 -5.83 -26.02 -3.94
C ASP A 196 -6.59 -24.68 -4.02
N PRO A 197 -6.88 -24.15 -5.22
CA PRO A 197 -7.60 -22.88 -5.35
C PRO A 197 -9.01 -22.93 -4.76
N ASP A 198 -9.64 -24.11 -4.68
CA ASP A 198 -10.99 -24.24 -4.11
C ASP A 198 -10.97 -24.09 -2.58
N VAL A 199 -9.83 -24.38 -1.93
CA VAL A 199 -9.61 -24.09 -0.51
C VAL A 199 -9.33 -22.59 -0.27
N LEU A 200 -8.67 -21.92 -1.22
CA LEU A 200 -8.39 -20.49 -1.12
C LEU A 200 -9.62 -19.61 -1.36
N LEU A 201 -10.50 -20.00 -2.29
CA LEU A 201 -11.62 -19.17 -2.73
C LEU A 201 -12.50 -18.65 -1.57
N PRO A 202 -12.91 -19.47 -0.58
CA PRO A 202 -13.66 -18.97 0.58
C PRO A 202 -12.92 -17.90 1.39
N ALA A 203 -11.59 -18.04 1.55
CA ALA A 203 -10.76 -17.05 2.23
C ALA A 203 -10.68 -15.72 1.45
N LEU A 204 -10.59 -15.77 0.12
CA LEU A 204 -10.62 -14.56 -0.71
C LEU A 204 -11.98 -13.87 -0.70
N LEU A 205 -13.08 -14.62 -0.72
CA LEU A 205 -14.43 -14.05 -0.60
C LEU A 205 -14.63 -13.36 0.75
N LEU A 206 -14.19 -14.00 1.84
CA LEU A 206 -14.24 -13.39 3.17
C LEU A 206 -13.36 -12.12 3.26
N ALA A 207 -12.19 -12.12 2.62
CA ALA A 207 -11.33 -10.94 2.53
C ALA A 207 -12.02 -9.79 1.76
N CYS A 208 -12.75 -10.12 0.67
CA CYS A 208 -13.54 -9.13 -0.05
C CYS A 208 -14.68 -8.55 0.79
N ASP A 209 -15.41 -9.39 1.53
CA ASP A 209 -16.45 -8.94 2.45
C ASP A 209 -15.85 -8.04 3.53
N THR A 210 -14.73 -8.46 4.13
CA THR A 210 -14.01 -7.70 5.16
C THR A 210 -13.56 -6.34 4.65
N HIS A 211 -12.99 -6.28 3.44
CA HIS A 211 -12.61 -5.03 2.79
C HIS A 211 -13.80 -4.07 2.73
N VAL A 212 -14.91 -4.52 2.15
CA VAL A 212 -16.08 -3.66 1.94
C VAL A 212 -16.75 -3.24 3.24
N GLU A 213 -16.84 -4.13 4.23
CA GLU A 213 -17.43 -3.83 5.53
C GLU A 213 -16.65 -2.75 6.29
N ARG A 214 -15.34 -2.65 6.03
CA ARG A 214 -14.42 -1.75 6.74
C ARG A 214 -14.00 -0.52 5.95
N ILE A 215 -14.73 -0.21 4.89
CA ILE A 215 -14.72 1.11 4.24
C ILE A 215 -15.35 2.13 5.18
N ALA A 216 -14.59 3.13 5.63
CA ALA A 216 -15.14 4.29 6.33
C ALA A 216 -15.86 5.20 5.33
N LEU A 217 -17.04 5.70 5.71
CA LEU A 217 -17.81 6.67 4.92
C LEU A 217 -17.78 8.08 5.54
N THR A 218 -17.20 8.22 6.73
CA THR A 218 -17.06 9.48 7.45
C THR A 218 -15.76 9.49 8.23
N GLU A 219 -15.21 10.68 8.49
CA GLU A 219 -14.03 10.87 9.36
C GLU A 219 -14.25 10.25 10.75
N ARG A 220 -15.45 10.38 11.33
CA ARG A 220 -15.78 9.74 12.61
C ARG A 220 -15.70 8.21 12.57
N GLU A 221 -16.06 7.58 11.46
CA GLU A 221 -15.90 6.12 11.31
C GLU A 221 -14.41 5.77 11.23
N LEU A 222 -13.64 6.52 10.44
CA LEU A 222 -12.19 6.34 10.33
C LEU A 222 -11.49 6.46 11.69
N ASP A 223 -11.76 7.54 12.43
CA ASP A 223 -11.20 7.83 13.75
C ASP A 223 -11.63 6.83 14.83
N SER A 224 -12.66 6.01 14.57
CA SER A 224 -13.08 4.97 15.52
C SER A 224 -12.11 3.79 15.59
N GLY A 225 -11.24 3.66 14.59
CA GLY A 225 -10.34 2.52 14.41
C GLY A 225 -10.97 1.24 13.95
N ASN A 226 -12.28 1.19 13.73
CA ASN A 226 -12.96 -0.01 13.25
C ASN A 226 -12.98 -0.13 11.72
N PHE A 227 -12.38 0.84 11.02
CA PHE A 227 -12.38 0.94 9.57
C PHE A 227 -10.97 1.26 9.06
N GLU A 228 -10.44 0.43 8.17
CA GLU A 228 -9.08 0.53 7.65
C GLU A 228 -8.97 1.28 6.32
N PHE A 229 -10.10 1.47 5.63
CA PHE A 229 -10.14 2.08 4.30
C PHE A 229 -10.84 3.43 4.40
N GLY A 230 -10.04 4.49 4.51
CA GLY A 230 -10.49 5.86 4.80
C GLY A 230 -10.67 6.75 3.56
N SER A 231 -10.09 6.36 2.43
CA SER A 231 -10.19 7.10 1.16
C SER A 231 -10.93 6.31 0.09
N GLU A 232 -11.44 7.02 -0.92
CA GLU A 232 -12.09 6.41 -2.08
C GLU A 232 -11.15 5.47 -2.83
N PHE A 233 -9.85 5.80 -2.92
CA PHE A 233 -8.84 4.90 -3.48
C PHE A 233 -8.77 3.58 -2.71
N GLU A 234 -8.59 3.66 -1.40
CA GLU A 234 -8.49 2.50 -0.52
C GLU A 234 -9.75 1.65 -0.54
N ALA A 235 -10.91 2.27 -0.72
CA ALA A 235 -12.20 1.61 -0.72
C ALA A 235 -12.53 0.85 -2.03
N VAL A 236 -11.91 1.22 -3.15
CA VAL A 236 -12.22 0.63 -4.45
C VAL A 236 -11.11 -0.23 -5.01
N HIS A 237 -9.85 -0.01 -4.62
CA HIS A 237 -8.72 -0.81 -5.08
C HIS A 237 -8.40 -1.91 -4.04
N PRO A 238 -8.76 -3.19 -4.31
CA PRO A 238 -8.61 -4.29 -3.36
C PRO A 238 -7.15 -4.78 -3.28
N THR A 239 -6.27 -3.88 -2.83
CA THR A 239 -4.81 -4.04 -2.88
C THR A 239 -4.36 -5.37 -2.28
N GLU A 240 -4.88 -5.73 -1.12
CA GLU A 240 -4.49 -6.92 -0.39
C GLU A 240 -4.91 -8.23 -1.08
N ILE A 241 -6.06 -8.25 -1.74
CA ILE A 241 -6.53 -9.41 -2.50
C ILE A 241 -5.67 -9.58 -3.75
N LEU A 242 -5.43 -8.48 -4.48
CA LEU A 242 -4.60 -8.49 -5.68
C LEU A 242 -3.16 -8.90 -5.36
N ALA A 243 -2.61 -8.43 -4.25
CA ALA A 243 -1.27 -8.80 -3.79
C ALA A 243 -1.13 -10.31 -3.57
N VAL A 244 -2.09 -10.94 -2.88
CA VAL A 244 -2.10 -12.40 -2.67
C VAL A 244 -2.15 -13.14 -4.01
N LEU A 245 -3.00 -12.72 -4.94
CA LEU A 245 -3.07 -13.34 -6.27
C LEU A 245 -1.72 -13.22 -7.01
N ARG A 246 -1.04 -12.08 -6.93
CA ARG A 246 0.29 -11.88 -7.55
C ARG A 246 1.39 -12.69 -6.87
N LEU A 247 1.41 -12.79 -5.54
CA LEU A 247 2.35 -13.66 -4.81
C LEU A 247 2.18 -15.12 -5.21
N ARG A 248 0.94 -15.58 -5.38
CA ARG A 248 0.67 -16.94 -5.82
C ARG A 248 1.20 -17.19 -7.23
N ASP A 249 0.98 -16.26 -8.15
CA ASP A 249 1.55 -16.36 -9.50
C ASP A 249 3.09 -16.38 -9.48
N LEU A 250 3.72 -15.55 -8.64
CA LEU A 250 5.18 -15.55 -8.44
C LEU A 250 5.72 -16.90 -7.93
N LEU A 251 4.93 -17.61 -7.12
CA LEU A 251 5.28 -18.92 -6.57
C LEU A 251 4.82 -20.10 -7.44
N GLY A 252 4.19 -19.84 -8.59
CA GLY A 252 3.62 -20.87 -9.45
C GLY A 252 2.40 -21.59 -8.84
N LEU A 253 1.74 -20.98 -7.86
CA LEU A 253 0.52 -21.51 -7.24
C LEU A 253 -0.71 -21.11 -8.07
N PRO A 254 -1.67 -22.03 -8.30
CA PRO A 254 -2.85 -21.75 -9.12
C PRO A 254 -3.82 -20.82 -8.39
N ASN A 255 -4.31 -19.77 -9.04
CA ASN A 255 -5.38 -18.93 -8.49
C ASN A 255 -6.78 -19.49 -8.84
N PRO A 256 -7.83 -19.17 -8.04
CA PRO A 256 -9.21 -19.45 -8.43
C PRO A 256 -9.52 -18.82 -9.80
N LYS A 257 -10.28 -19.52 -10.63
CA LYS A 257 -10.63 -19.05 -11.98
C LYS A 257 -11.47 -17.78 -11.96
N GLU A 258 -12.30 -17.63 -10.94
CA GLU A 258 -13.18 -16.49 -10.74
C GLU A 258 -13.35 -16.25 -9.23
N ILE A 259 -13.44 -14.97 -8.85
CA ILE A 259 -13.83 -14.52 -7.52
C ILE A 259 -15.12 -13.73 -7.72
N ASP A 260 -16.26 -14.41 -7.57
CA ASP A 260 -17.58 -13.82 -7.80
C ASP A 260 -17.99 -12.90 -6.63
N HIS A 261 -17.41 -11.69 -6.61
CA HIS A 261 -17.68 -10.68 -5.60
C HIS A 261 -17.78 -9.28 -6.23
N PRO A 262 -18.73 -8.40 -5.82
CA PRO A 262 -18.90 -7.07 -6.40
C PRO A 262 -17.61 -6.23 -6.45
N LEU A 263 -16.79 -6.28 -5.39
CA LEU A 263 -15.48 -5.61 -5.33
C LEU A 263 -14.56 -6.02 -6.48
N MET A 264 -14.50 -7.33 -6.79
CA MET A 264 -13.65 -7.89 -7.84
C MET A 264 -14.21 -7.69 -9.25
N LYS A 265 -15.46 -7.22 -9.37
CA LYS A 265 -16.10 -6.86 -10.64
C LYS A 265 -15.95 -5.38 -10.99
N THR A 266 -15.33 -4.59 -10.11
CA THR A 266 -15.06 -3.18 -10.37
C THR A 266 -13.94 -3.02 -11.40
N PRO A 267 -13.89 -1.90 -12.14
CA PRO A 267 -12.74 -1.57 -12.99
C PRO A 267 -11.42 -1.54 -12.20
N TYR A 268 -11.47 -1.15 -10.93
CA TYR A 268 -10.29 -0.97 -10.10
C TYR A 268 -9.64 -2.29 -9.69
N ALA A 269 -10.41 -3.38 -9.58
CA ALA A 269 -9.85 -4.72 -9.38
C ALA A 269 -9.02 -5.23 -10.58
N ALA A 270 -9.11 -4.60 -11.75
CA ALA A 270 -8.27 -4.91 -12.90
C ALA A 270 -6.91 -4.16 -12.88
N ILE A 271 -6.69 -3.26 -11.92
CA ILE A 271 -5.42 -2.55 -11.74
C ILE A 271 -4.43 -3.46 -11.00
N THR A 272 -3.95 -4.46 -11.72
CA THR A 272 -2.93 -5.41 -11.29
C THR A 272 -2.12 -5.87 -12.51
N CYS A 273 -0.86 -6.23 -12.31
CA CYS A 273 -0.06 -6.83 -13.38
C CYS A 273 1.03 -7.76 -12.86
N LEU A 274 1.56 -8.59 -13.76
CA LEU A 274 2.71 -9.46 -13.47
C LEU A 274 4.01 -8.64 -13.41
N PRO A 275 5.04 -9.15 -12.72
CA PRO A 275 6.37 -8.58 -12.78
C PRO A 275 6.86 -8.39 -14.22
N GLY A 276 7.46 -7.23 -14.49
CA GLY A 276 7.96 -6.87 -15.83
C GLY A 276 6.88 -6.44 -16.83
N ALA A 277 5.60 -6.37 -16.45
CA ALA A 277 4.55 -5.85 -17.33
C ALA A 277 4.63 -4.32 -17.52
N VAL A 278 5.07 -3.60 -16.49
CA VAL A 278 5.43 -2.17 -16.60
C VAL A 278 6.92 -2.10 -16.92
N THR A 279 7.24 -1.61 -18.11
CA THR A 279 8.63 -1.60 -18.62
C THR A 279 9.19 -0.19 -18.76
N GLU A 280 8.31 0.79 -18.83
CA GLU A 280 8.65 2.19 -18.92
C GLU A 280 9.34 2.67 -17.64
N ARG A 281 10.27 3.61 -17.81
CA ARG A 281 11.01 4.22 -16.71
C ARG A 281 10.18 5.34 -16.09
N ASP A 282 10.21 5.43 -14.77
CA ASP A 282 9.69 6.59 -14.05
C ASP A 282 10.79 7.65 -13.97
N GLU A 283 10.91 8.48 -15.01
CA GLU A 283 11.99 9.48 -15.15
C GLU A 283 12.02 10.45 -13.96
N LEU A 284 10.85 10.80 -13.40
CA LEU A 284 10.75 11.69 -12.24
C LEU A 284 11.40 11.04 -11.01
N LEU A 285 11.03 9.80 -10.72
CA LEU A 285 11.58 9.07 -9.59
C LEU A 285 13.08 8.82 -9.78
N GLU A 286 13.51 8.49 -11.00
CA GLU A 286 14.92 8.27 -11.30
C GLU A 286 15.77 9.53 -11.12
N GLN A 287 15.28 10.68 -11.58
CA GLN A 287 15.94 11.97 -11.39
C GLN A 287 16.06 12.30 -9.90
N PHE A 288 14.97 12.11 -9.15
CA PHE A 288 14.97 12.29 -7.71
C PHE A 288 16.01 11.41 -7.01
N LEU A 289 15.98 10.10 -7.28
CA LEU A 289 16.94 9.16 -6.67
C LEU A 289 18.38 9.45 -7.08
N ALA A 290 18.62 9.98 -8.29
CA ALA A 290 19.96 10.42 -8.68
C ALA A 290 20.47 11.57 -7.80
N VAL A 291 19.60 12.53 -7.45
CA VAL A 291 19.95 13.63 -6.54
C VAL A 291 20.13 13.14 -5.10
N VAL A 292 19.23 12.26 -4.60
CA VAL A 292 19.37 11.66 -3.26
C VAL A 292 20.70 10.91 -3.13
N ARG A 293 21.10 10.12 -4.14
CA ARG A 293 22.40 9.41 -4.12
C ARG A 293 23.60 10.35 -4.04
N GLN A 294 23.48 11.59 -4.51
CA GLN A 294 24.55 12.58 -4.46
C GLN A 294 24.58 13.36 -3.15
N ARG A 295 23.40 13.76 -2.65
CA ARG A 295 23.26 14.65 -1.50
C ARG A 295 23.11 13.90 -0.17
N ASP A 296 22.29 12.87 -0.17
CA ASP A 296 21.83 12.16 1.03
C ASP A 296 21.90 10.63 0.87
N PRO A 297 23.01 10.03 0.41
CA PRO A 297 23.07 8.59 0.13
C PRO A 297 22.75 7.70 1.35
N GLN A 298 22.87 8.21 2.58
CA GLN A 298 22.61 7.51 3.82
C GLN A 298 21.13 7.19 4.08
N VAL A 299 20.20 7.88 3.41
CA VAL A 299 18.75 7.65 3.61
C VAL A 299 18.17 6.61 2.66
N LEU A 300 18.95 6.18 1.66
CA LEU A 300 18.55 5.15 0.73
C LEU A 300 18.68 3.77 1.39
N PRO A 301 17.67 2.90 1.22
CA PRO A 301 17.76 1.54 1.74
C PRO A 301 18.77 0.72 0.95
N HIS A 302 19.37 -0.26 1.61
CA HIS A 302 20.23 -1.21 0.92
C HIS A 302 19.42 -2.02 -0.11
N GLY A 303 19.83 -1.98 -1.37
CA GLY A 303 19.20 -2.77 -2.43
C GLY A 303 18.15 -2.06 -3.29
N LEU A 304 17.88 -0.76 -3.07
CA LEU A 304 17.11 0.10 -3.99
C LEU A 304 17.96 1.23 -4.62
#